data_AF-A0A9X0WCD5-F1
#
_entry.id   AF-A0A9X0WCD5-F1
#
_cell.length_a   1.000
_cell.length_b   1.000
_cell.length_c   1.000
_cell.angle_alpha   90.00
_cell.angle_beta   90.00
_cell.angle_gamma   90.00
#
_symmetry.space_group_name_H-M   'P 1'
#
loop_
_entity.id
_entity.type
_entity.pdbx_description
1 polymer ?
#
loop_
_entity_poly.entity_id
_entity_poly.type
_entity_poly.pdbx_seq_one_letter_code
_entity_poly.pdbx_strand_id
1 'polypeptide(L)'
;MSAIFDLALLADFVLAATALLLGLWVILTADALRAAIGFLVYGLLMAIVWIRLDAPDIALTEAAIGGGLIGLLVLGASTRVPPAPATARARRRWPLHLLAALLSAAVALGLAAVVLSLPDPAPSLAATVAAELPATAVENPVTAVLMVFRAVDTLFETVVLVLALIAFWSLIPDASWRQRLAWLPLPHPSPALVLLAQILLPLVILVALHLFWIGASLPGGKFQAGALLAGVWALAMVAGVMQPPAVTQRLPRLLAVIGPLVFFAIGLAGIWLAGDFLAYPVGFEKPLILLIEVVLLVSVAVVLGLILAGLPAATVSLQPQLQRAASQPRPALPSDQRSEPFLEDRP
;
A
#
# COMPACT_ATOMS: atom_id res chain seq x y z
N MET A 1 22.98 -9.02 -34.54
CA MET A 1 23.19 -9.35 -33.10
C MET A 1 23.72 -8.14 -32.35
N SER A 2 24.87 -7.54 -32.71
CA SER A 2 25.39 -6.32 -32.08
C SER A 2 24.36 -5.19 -31.96
N ALA A 3 23.71 -4.81 -33.06
CA ALA A 3 22.71 -3.74 -33.05
C ALA A 3 21.49 -3.99 -32.14
N ILE A 4 21.14 -5.25 -31.87
CA ILE A 4 20.03 -5.60 -30.95
C ILE A 4 20.50 -5.48 -29.49
N PHE A 5 21.73 -5.92 -29.20
CA PHE A 5 22.36 -5.71 -27.89
C PHE A 5 22.53 -4.22 -27.58
N ASP A 6 22.96 -3.43 -28.56
CA ASP A 6 23.12 -1.98 -28.42
C ASP A 6 21.77 -1.29 -28.15
N LEU A 7 20.68 -1.75 -28.78
CA LEU A 7 19.34 -1.20 -28.56
C LEU A 7 18.78 -1.57 -27.17
N ALA A 8 18.99 -2.81 -26.71
CA ALA A 8 18.54 -3.24 -25.39
C ALA A 8 19.27 -2.48 -24.28
N LEU A 9 20.59 -2.33 -24.39
CA LEU A 9 21.40 -1.58 -23.44
C LEU A 9 21.03 -0.08 -23.45
N LEU A 10 20.76 0.48 -24.63
CA LEU A 10 20.25 1.85 -24.74
C LEU A 10 18.90 1.99 -24.03
N ALA A 11 17.97 1.04 -24.22
CA ALA A 11 16.67 1.07 -23.55
C ALA A 11 16.82 1.02 -22.02
N ASP A 12 17.72 0.18 -21.50
CA ASP A 12 17.99 0.07 -20.06
C ASP A 12 18.60 1.35 -19.51
N PHE A 13 19.54 1.96 -20.25
CA PHE A 13 20.13 3.26 -19.87
C PHE A 13 19.09 4.36 -19.86
N VAL A 14 18.23 4.43 -20.89
CA VAL A 14 17.14 5.42 -20.98
C VAL A 14 16.15 5.22 -19.83
N LEU A 15 15.79 3.99 -19.51
CA LEU A 15 14.85 3.67 -18.44
C LEU A 15 15.43 4.06 -17.07
N ALA A 16 16.69 3.70 -16.80
CA ALA A 16 17.40 4.07 -15.58
C ALA A 16 17.55 5.60 -15.44
N ALA A 17 17.98 6.29 -16.51
CA ALA A 17 18.11 7.74 -16.51
C ALA A 17 16.75 8.41 -16.28
N THR A 18 15.69 7.95 -16.93
CA THR A 18 14.33 8.47 -16.75
C THR A 18 13.85 8.27 -15.32
N ALA A 19 14.09 7.11 -14.71
CA ALA A 19 13.71 6.84 -13.33
C ALA A 19 14.44 7.76 -12.34
N LEU A 20 15.75 7.95 -12.51
CA LEU A 20 16.54 8.84 -11.67
C LEU A 20 16.13 10.31 -11.84
N LEU A 21 15.94 10.78 -13.08
CA LEU A 21 15.51 12.15 -13.37
C LEU A 21 14.10 12.42 -12.84
N LEU A 22 13.17 11.46 -12.98
CA LEU A 22 11.82 11.58 -12.45
C LEU A 22 11.83 11.59 -10.91
N GLY A 23 12.61 10.70 -10.28
CA GLY A 23 12.76 10.70 -8.82
C GLY A 23 13.34 12.02 -8.30
N LEU A 24 14.37 12.55 -8.96
CA LEU A 24 14.92 13.87 -8.65
C LEU A 24 13.86 14.98 -8.81
N TRP A 25 13.08 14.94 -9.90
CA TRP A 25 12.02 15.91 -10.15
C TRP A 25 10.92 15.86 -9.08
N VAL A 26 10.52 14.67 -8.63
CA VAL A 26 9.55 14.49 -7.53
C VAL A 26 10.06 15.12 -6.23
N ILE A 27 11.35 14.95 -5.91
CA ILE A 27 11.97 15.52 -4.70
C ILE A 27 12.08 17.06 -4.78
N LEU A 28 12.43 17.59 -5.95
CA LEU A 28 12.64 19.03 -6.13
C LEU A 28 11.35 19.82 -6.33
N THR A 29 10.27 19.14 -6.69
CA THR A 29 8.98 19.77 -6.96
C THR A 29 8.38 20.36 -5.68
N ALA A 30 8.08 21.66 -5.72
CA ALA A 30 7.53 22.39 -4.59
C ALA A 30 6.00 22.22 -4.41
N ASP A 31 5.34 21.57 -5.36
CA ASP A 31 3.89 21.37 -5.45
C ASP A 31 3.55 19.91 -5.13
N ALA A 32 2.80 19.70 -4.05
CA ALA A 32 2.46 18.36 -3.57
C ALA A 32 1.65 17.54 -4.59
N LEU A 33 0.79 18.18 -5.39
CA LEU A 33 -0.01 17.51 -6.42
C LEU A 33 0.89 17.03 -7.55
N ARG A 34 1.82 17.86 -8.00
CA ARG A 34 2.79 17.49 -9.04
C ARG A 34 3.72 16.38 -8.56
N ALA A 35 4.18 16.44 -7.30
CA ALA A 35 4.99 15.39 -6.71
C ALA A 35 4.21 14.07 -6.60
N ALA A 36 2.92 14.12 -6.25
CA ALA A 36 2.05 12.94 -6.21
C ALA A 36 1.86 12.32 -7.59
N ILE A 37 1.63 13.13 -8.63
CA ILE A 37 1.56 12.65 -10.02
C ILE A 37 2.88 12.01 -10.43
N GLY A 38 4.02 12.65 -10.11
CA GLY A 38 5.34 12.09 -10.39
C GLY A 38 5.60 10.77 -9.68
N PHE A 39 5.12 10.60 -8.45
CA PHE A 39 5.21 9.34 -7.71
C PHE A 39 4.39 8.23 -8.39
N LEU A 40 3.18 8.54 -8.86
CA LEU A 40 2.35 7.61 -9.63
C LEU A 40 3.05 7.18 -10.93
N VAL A 41 3.59 8.13 -11.68
CA VAL A 41 4.33 7.85 -12.92
C VAL A 41 5.61 7.04 -12.62
N TYR A 42 6.28 7.33 -11.51
CA TYR A 42 7.48 6.60 -11.07
C TYR A 42 7.17 5.13 -10.78
N GLY A 43 6.06 4.83 -10.09
CA GLY A 43 5.64 3.44 -9.88
C GLY A 43 5.33 2.70 -11.19
N LEU A 44 4.64 3.35 -12.13
CA LEU A 44 4.40 2.77 -13.47
C LEU A 44 5.70 2.55 -14.25
N LEU A 45 6.66 3.44 -14.12
CA LEU A 45 8.00 3.30 -14.71
C LEU A 45 8.76 2.13 -14.08
N MET A 46 8.67 1.97 -12.76
CA MET A 46 9.27 0.84 -12.05
C MET A 46 8.65 -0.50 -12.46
N ALA A 47 7.35 -0.56 -12.75
CA ALA A 47 6.73 -1.76 -13.33
C ALA A 47 7.40 -2.17 -14.66
N ILE A 48 7.76 -1.20 -15.51
CA ILE A 48 8.50 -1.48 -16.76
C ILE A 48 9.92 -1.98 -16.45
N VAL A 49 10.60 -1.42 -15.44
CA VAL A 49 11.91 -1.91 -14.98
C VAL A 49 11.81 -3.37 -14.55
N TRP A 50 10.78 -3.75 -13.78
CA TRP A 50 10.58 -5.13 -13.35
C TRP A 50 10.33 -6.09 -14.51
N ILE A 51 9.60 -5.68 -15.55
CA ILE A 51 9.47 -6.47 -16.78
C ILE A 51 10.81 -6.65 -17.49
N ARG A 52 11.64 -5.59 -17.54
CA ARG A 52 13.00 -5.68 -18.12
C ARG A 52 13.94 -6.58 -17.33
N LEU A 53 13.67 -6.77 -16.03
CA LEU A 53 14.40 -7.66 -15.13
C LEU A 53 13.78 -9.07 -15.02
N ASP A 54 12.90 -9.45 -15.96
CA ASP A 54 12.23 -10.76 -16.00
C ASP A 54 11.42 -11.08 -14.73
N ALA A 55 10.85 -10.06 -14.08
CA ALA A 55 10.05 -10.17 -12.86
C ALA A 55 8.59 -9.72 -13.07
N PRO A 56 7.79 -10.43 -13.88
CA PRO A 56 6.43 -10.02 -14.24
C PRO A 56 5.44 -9.99 -13.07
N ASP A 57 5.54 -10.91 -12.10
CA ASP A 57 4.70 -10.87 -10.89
C ASP A 57 4.95 -9.62 -10.04
N ILE A 58 6.21 -9.20 -9.94
CA ILE A 58 6.61 -7.97 -9.25
C ILE A 58 6.12 -6.76 -10.04
N ALA A 59 6.26 -6.77 -11.37
CA ALA A 59 5.78 -5.69 -12.23
C ALA A 59 4.27 -5.46 -12.10
N LEU A 60 3.47 -6.53 -12.10
CA LEU A 60 2.02 -6.45 -11.91
C LEU A 60 1.67 -5.88 -10.53
N THR A 61 2.38 -6.31 -9.50
CA THR A 61 2.19 -5.83 -8.12
C THR A 61 2.57 -4.35 -8.01
N GLU A 62 3.68 -3.94 -8.62
CA GLU A 62 4.13 -2.54 -8.65
C GLU A 62 3.15 -1.65 -9.41
N ALA A 63 2.63 -2.10 -10.55
CA ALA A 63 1.64 -1.35 -11.31
C ALA A 63 0.32 -1.18 -10.53
N ALA A 64 -0.17 -2.27 -9.90
CA ALA A 64 -1.44 -2.25 -9.18
C ALA A 64 -1.35 -1.50 -7.85
N ILE A 65 -0.34 -1.78 -7.04
CA ILE A 65 -0.19 -1.24 -5.68
C ILE A 65 0.63 0.05 -5.68
N GLY A 66 1.86 0.03 -6.21
CA GLY A 66 2.79 1.16 -6.20
C GLY A 66 2.28 2.34 -7.03
N GLY A 67 2.20 2.15 -8.35
CA GLY A 67 1.68 3.15 -9.28
C GLY A 67 0.18 3.42 -9.09
N GLY A 68 -0.62 2.37 -8.89
CA GLY A 68 -2.07 2.45 -8.74
C GLY A 68 -2.51 2.96 -7.37
N LEU A 69 -2.65 2.06 -6.38
CA LEU A 69 -3.33 2.38 -5.12
C LEU A 69 -2.57 3.39 -4.24
N ILE A 70 -1.26 3.22 -4.06
CA ILE A 70 -0.44 4.16 -3.28
C ILE A 70 -0.37 5.50 -4.01
N GLY A 71 -0.19 5.49 -5.33
CA GLY A 71 -0.28 6.69 -6.16
C GLY A 71 -1.60 7.45 -5.94
N LEU A 72 -2.73 6.74 -5.93
CA LEU A 72 -4.04 7.31 -5.60
C LEU A 72 -4.11 7.87 -4.17
N LEU A 73 -3.59 7.15 -3.17
CA LEU A 73 -3.57 7.62 -1.78
C LEU A 73 -2.74 8.91 -1.62
N VAL A 74 -1.55 8.96 -2.22
CA VAL A 74 -0.67 10.13 -2.19
C VAL A 74 -1.31 11.30 -2.95
N LEU A 75 -1.96 11.02 -4.09
CA LEU A 75 -2.73 12.03 -4.84
C LEU A 75 -3.87 12.59 -3.99
N GLY A 76 -4.69 11.74 -3.39
CA GLY A 76 -5.79 12.14 -2.51
C GLY A 76 -5.30 12.95 -1.31
N ALA A 77 -4.20 12.54 -0.68
CA ALA A 77 -3.57 13.28 0.41
C ALA A 77 -3.06 14.66 -0.05
N SER A 78 -2.43 14.74 -1.23
CA SER A 78 -1.87 15.99 -1.76
C SER A 78 -2.91 17.09 -1.94
N THR A 79 -4.16 16.74 -2.30
CA THR A 79 -5.25 17.71 -2.43
C THR A 79 -5.68 18.35 -1.11
N ARG A 80 -5.30 17.75 0.03
CA ARG A 80 -5.65 18.21 1.38
C ARG A 80 -4.49 18.91 2.09
N VAL A 81 -3.29 18.90 1.51
CA VAL A 81 -2.13 19.60 2.07
C VAL A 81 -2.19 21.07 1.64
N PRO A 82 -2.38 22.02 2.57
CA PRO A 82 -2.33 23.44 2.22
C PRO A 82 -0.93 23.81 1.70
N PRO A 83 -0.82 24.75 0.74
CA PRO A 83 0.47 25.20 0.24
C PRO A 83 1.33 25.71 1.40
N ALA A 84 2.58 25.27 1.45
CA ALA A 84 3.49 25.61 2.54
C ALA A 84 3.67 27.14 2.64
N PRO A 85 3.58 27.75 3.84
CA PRO A 85 3.77 29.19 3.99
C PRO A 85 5.19 29.60 3.57
N ALA A 86 5.31 30.74 2.89
CA ALA A 86 6.59 31.24 2.36
C ALA A 86 7.70 31.35 3.43
N THR A 87 7.32 31.58 4.68
CA THR A 87 8.22 31.67 5.84
C THR A 87 8.82 30.33 6.28
N ALA A 88 8.09 29.21 6.12
CA ALA A 88 8.64 27.86 6.35
C ALA A 88 9.63 27.47 5.26
N ARG A 89 9.42 27.98 4.03
CA ARG A 89 10.34 27.83 2.89
C ARG A 89 11.65 28.61 3.09
N ALA A 90 11.63 29.69 3.89
CA ALA A 90 12.80 30.52 4.21
C ALA A 90 13.67 29.99 5.37
N ARG A 91 13.15 29.12 6.25
CA ARG A 91 13.95 28.50 7.32
C ARG A 91 14.79 27.36 6.74
N ARG A 92 15.93 27.75 6.17
CA ARG A 92 16.88 26.94 5.39
C ARG A 92 17.39 25.71 6.17
N ARG A 93 16.63 24.62 6.16
CA ARG A 93 17.02 23.28 6.65
C ARG A 93 17.96 22.54 5.68
N TRP A 94 18.78 23.28 4.92
CA TRP A 94 19.73 22.70 3.99
C TRP A 94 20.69 21.67 4.62
N PRO A 95 21.17 21.81 5.89
CA PRO A 95 22.03 20.77 6.45
C PRO A 95 21.26 19.47 6.71
N LEU A 96 19.97 19.54 7.04
CA LEU A 96 19.13 18.34 7.19
C LEU A 96 18.86 17.68 5.84
N HIS A 97 18.63 18.47 4.79
CA HIS A 97 18.44 17.93 3.43
C HIS A 97 19.73 17.32 2.89
N LEU A 98 20.87 17.96 3.17
CA LEU A 98 22.18 17.41 2.81
C LEU A 98 22.46 16.12 3.59
N LEU A 99 22.17 16.09 4.89
CA LEU A 99 22.32 14.89 5.69
C LEU A 99 21.43 13.76 5.16
N ALA A 100 20.16 14.03 4.87
CA ALA A 100 19.25 13.05 4.28
C ALA A 100 19.77 12.54 2.92
N ALA A 101 20.24 13.44 2.05
CA ALA A 101 20.83 13.08 0.76
C ALA A 101 22.10 12.21 0.92
N LEU A 102 22.99 12.56 1.85
CA LEU A 102 24.21 11.79 2.14
C LEU A 102 23.87 10.41 2.70
N LEU A 103 22.91 10.31 3.62
CA LEU A 103 22.47 9.03 4.17
C LEU A 103 21.81 8.15 3.10
N SER A 104 20.92 8.72 2.28
CA SER A 104 20.30 8.00 1.17
C SER A 104 21.33 7.53 0.15
N ALA A 105 22.32 8.38 -0.18
CA ALA A 105 23.41 8.02 -1.08
C ALA A 105 24.31 6.92 -0.47
N ALA A 106 24.60 6.99 0.83
CA ALA A 106 25.37 5.97 1.53
C ALA A 106 24.65 4.61 1.52
N VAL A 107 23.34 4.58 1.77
CA VAL A 107 22.53 3.35 1.67
C VAL A 107 22.52 2.83 0.23
N ALA A 108 22.28 3.69 -0.76
CA ALA A 108 22.22 3.29 -2.17
C ALA A 108 23.58 2.75 -2.67
N LEU A 109 24.68 3.44 -2.35
CA LEU A 109 26.03 3.01 -2.70
C LEU A 109 26.44 1.75 -1.95
N GLY A 110 26.00 1.59 -0.69
CA GLY A 110 26.22 0.37 0.09
C GLY A 110 25.51 -0.83 -0.53
N LEU A 111 24.23 -0.69 -0.90
CA LEU A 111 23.48 -1.73 -1.60
C LEU A 111 24.10 -2.05 -2.97
N ALA A 112 24.48 -1.03 -3.73
CA ALA A 112 25.15 -1.21 -5.03
C ALA A 112 26.48 -1.95 -4.86
N ALA A 113 27.30 -1.59 -3.87
CA ALA A 113 28.55 -2.26 -3.58
C ALA A 113 28.32 -3.74 -3.22
N VAL A 114 27.31 -4.04 -2.39
CA VAL A 114 26.94 -5.42 -2.06
C VAL A 114 26.55 -6.19 -3.32
N VAL A 115 25.64 -5.68 -4.14
CA VAL A 115 25.17 -6.34 -5.36
C VAL A 115 26.31 -6.55 -6.37
N LEU A 116 27.15 -5.54 -6.57
CA LEU A 116 28.29 -5.60 -7.51
C LEU A 116 29.45 -6.47 -6.98
N SER A 117 29.48 -6.79 -5.68
CA SER A 117 30.47 -7.68 -5.07
C SER A 117 30.07 -9.16 -5.05
N LEU A 118 28.83 -9.49 -5.46
CA LEU A 118 28.38 -10.87 -5.54
C LEU A 118 29.23 -11.65 -6.56
N PRO A 119 29.54 -12.94 -6.30
CA PRO A 119 30.20 -13.78 -7.28
C PRO A 119 29.31 -13.96 -8.52
N ASP A 120 29.90 -14.27 -9.67
CA ASP A 120 29.19 -14.61 -10.90
C ASP A 120 29.34 -16.12 -11.18
N PRO A 121 28.26 -16.93 -11.11
CA PRO A 121 26.88 -16.54 -10.80
C PRO A 121 26.63 -16.27 -9.31
N ALA A 122 25.67 -15.39 -9.03
CA ALA A 122 25.29 -15.07 -7.66
C ALA A 122 24.68 -16.30 -6.96
N PRO A 123 24.90 -16.48 -5.63
CA PRO A 123 24.32 -17.60 -4.89
C PRO A 123 22.79 -17.50 -4.92
N SER A 124 22.11 -18.57 -5.34
CA SER A 124 20.65 -18.58 -5.49
C SER A 124 20.05 -19.95 -5.20
N LEU A 125 18.90 -19.96 -4.53
CA LEU A 125 18.07 -21.16 -4.33
C LEU A 125 17.08 -21.40 -5.48
N ALA A 126 17.07 -20.55 -6.52
CA ALA A 126 16.13 -20.67 -7.63
C ALA A 126 16.21 -22.03 -8.34
N ALA A 127 17.42 -22.59 -8.50
CA ALA A 127 17.60 -23.92 -9.10
C ALA A 127 16.99 -25.03 -8.24
N THR A 128 17.13 -24.94 -6.92
CA THR A 128 16.52 -25.89 -5.97
C THR A 128 15.00 -25.77 -5.99
N VAL A 129 14.47 -24.55 -5.99
CA VAL A 129 13.02 -24.29 -6.11
C VAL A 129 12.49 -24.88 -7.42
N ALA A 130 13.20 -24.69 -8.54
CA ALA A 130 12.79 -25.25 -9.83
C ALA A 130 12.80 -26.78 -9.85
N ALA A 131 13.75 -27.41 -9.15
CA ALA A 131 13.83 -28.88 -9.03
C ALA A 131 12.69 -29.45 -8.19
N GLU A 132 12.28 -28.76 -7.14
CA GLU A 132 11.20 -29.18 -6.24
C GLU A 132 9.80 -28.71 -6.68
N LEU A 133 9.72 -27.85 -7.71
CA LEU A 133 8.45 -27.30 -8.21
C LEU A 133 7.42 -28.38 -8.57
N PRO A 134 7.77 -29.50 -9.24
CA PRO A 134 6.81 -30.56 -9.56
C PRO A 134 6.23 -31.28 -8.33
N ALA A 135 6.93 -31.22 -7.18
CA ALA A 135 6.42 -31.75 -5.92
C ALA A 135 5.43 -30.78 -5.26
N THR A 136 5.41 -29.52 -5.69
CA THR A 136 4.39 -28.56 -5.27
C THR A 136 3.14 -28.71 -6.13
N ALA A 137 1.98 -28.39 -5.57
CA ALA A 137 0.72 -28.48 -6.30
C ALA A 137 0.40 -27.23 -7.16
N VAL A 138 1.44 -26.45 -7.49
CA VAL A 138 1.38 -25.15 -8.17
C VAL A 138 2.42 -25.10 -9.29
N GLU A 139 2.06 -24.53 -10.44
CA GLU A 139 2.94 -24.48 -11.62
C GLU A 139 3.77 -23.19 -11.68
N ASN A 140 3.24 -22.08 -11.15
CA ASN A 140 3.98 -20.82 -11.06
C ASN A 140 5.04 -20.88 -9.93
N PRO A 141 6.34 -20.71 -10.24
CA PRO A 141 7.41 -20.78 -9.24
C PRO A 141 7.32 -19.68 -8.18
N VAL A 142 6.85 -18.48 -8.53
CA VAL A 142 6.66 -17.38 -7.56
C VAL A 142 5.56 -17.74 -6.58
N THR A 143 4.43 -18.23 -7.07
CA THR A 143 3.31 -18.68 -6.22
C THR A 143 3.73 -19.87 -5.35
N ALA A 144 4.52 -20.81 -5.86
CA ALA A 144 5.08 -21.91 -5.07
C ALA A 144 5.99 -21.42 -3.93
N VAL A 145 6.86 -20.43 -4.19
CA VAL A 145 7.67 -19.80 -3.14
C VAL A 145 6.77 -19.14 -2.10
N LEU A 146 5.76 -18.39 -2.51
CA LEU A 146 4.89 -17.66 -1.60
C LEU A 146 3.93 -18.57 -0.81
N MET A 147 3.47 -19.69 -1.38
CA MET A 147 2.43 -20.53 -0.77
C MET A 147 2.95 -21.83 -0.18
N VAL A 148 4.14 -22.29 -0.56
CA VAL A 148 4.69 -23.57 -0.10
C VAL A 148 6.02 -23.35 0.62
N PHE A 149 7.05 -22.85 -0.07
CA PHE A 149 8.40 -22.78 0.52
C PHE A 149 8.54 -21.70 1.60
N ARG A 150 7.87 -20.56 1.43
CA ARG A 150 7.91 -19.39 2.34
C ARG A 150 6.51 -18.92 2.69
N ALA A 151 5.59 -19.87 2.89
CA ALA A 151 4.20 -19.61 3.27
C ALA A 151 4.04 -18.74 4.53
N VAL A 152 4.99 -18.83 5.45
CA VAL A 152 5.04 -17.99 6.66
C VAL A 152 5.13 -16.49 6.32
N ASP A 153 5.96 -16.13 5.33
CA ASP A 153 6.11 -14.74 4.90
C ASP A 153 4.78 -14.19 4.38
N THR A 154 4.10 -14.96 3.52
CA THR A 154 2.79 -14.59 2.97
C THR A 154 1.72 -14.52 4.05
N LEU A 155 1.72 -15.43 5.02
CA LEU A 155 0.80 -15.39 6.14
C LEU A 155 0.96 -14.08 6.92
N PHE A 156 2.18 -13.74 7.32
CA PHE A 156 2.43 -12.53 8.07
C PHE A 156 2.27 -11.25 7.26
N GLU A 157 2.50 -11.26 5.94
CA GLU A 157 2.15 -10.14 5.05
C GLU A 157 0.66 -9.80 5.18
N THR A 158 -0.22 -10.80 5.15
CA THR A 158 -1.67 -10.58 5.25
C THR A 158 -2.09 -10.09 6.64
N VAL A 159 -1.38 -10.51 7.69
CA VAL A 159 -1.56 -9.96 9.04
C VAL A 159 -1.11 -8.51 9.10
N VAL A 160 0.04 -8.16 8.51
CA VAL A 160 0.54 -6.79 8.44
C VAL A 160 -0.43 -5.87 7.70
N LEU A 161 -1.09 -6.34 6.62
CA LEU A 161 -2.13 -5.57 5.94
C LEU A 161 -3.31 -5.25 6.86
N VAL A 162 -3.78 -6.22 7.66
CA VAL A 162 -4.83 -5.97 8.66
C VAL A 162 -4.36 -4.99 9.73
N LEU A 163 -3.12 -5.13 10.22
CA LEU A 163 -2.54 -4.20 11.19
C LEU A 163 -2.41 -2.79 10.62
N ALA A 164 -2.09 -2.64 9.34
CA ALA A 164 -2.06 -1.35 8.65
C ALA A 164 -3.44 -0.70 8.62
N LEU A 165 -4.50 -1.47 8.36
CA LEU A 165 -5.88 -0.98 8.44
C LEU A 165 -6.24 -0.54 9.87
N ILE A 166 -5.86 -1.32 10.88
CA ILE A 166 -6.10 -0.97 12.29
C ILE A 166 -5.35 0.32 12.65
N ALA A 167 -4.08 0.45 12.27
CA ALA A 167 -3.30 1.65 12.49
C ALA A 167 -3.94 2.85 11.79
N PHE A 168 -4.40 2.68 10.55
CA PHE A 168 -5.11 3.72 9.82
C PHE A 168 -6.41 4.15 10.53
N TRP A 169 -7.20 3.20 11.01
CA TRP A 169 -8.44 3.49 11.75
C TRP A 169 -8.23 4.04 13.15
N SER A 170 -7.08 3.80 13.79
CA SER A 170 -6.75 4.44 15.08
C SER A 170 -6.64 5.97 14.99
N LEU A 171 -6.56 6.52 13.78
CA LEU A 171 -6.59 7.97 13.53
C LEU A 171 -8.02 8.54 13.53
N ILE A 172 -9.06 7.69 13.59
CA ILE A 172 -10.46 8.10 13.57
C ILE A 172 -10.90 8.47 15.00
N PRO A 173 -11.31 9.73 15.26
CA PRO A 173 -11.88 10.13 16.54
C PRO A 173 -13.15 9.35 16.88
N ASP A 174 -13.33 8.99 18.16
CA ASP A 174 -14.44 8.17 18.65
C ASP A 174 -15.82 8.63 18.17
N ALA A 175 -16.06 9.95 18.18
CA ALA A 175 -17.33 10.56 17.73
C ALA A 175 -17.66 10.29 16.24
N SER A 176 -16.65 9.96 15.43
CA SER A 176 -16.76 9.79 13.99
C SER A 176 -16.83 8.32 13.55
N TRP A 177 -16.70 7.35 14.47
CA TRP A 177 -16.67 5.92 14.14
C TRP A 177 -17.95 5.39 13.49
N ARG A 178 -19.10 5.96 13.84
CA ARG A 178 -20.40 5.57 13.26
C ARG A 178 -20.68 6.21 11.90
N GLN A 179 -19.85 7.17 11.49
CA GLN A 179 -20.03 7.86 10.23
C GLN A 179 -19.46 7.04 9.07
N ARG A 180 -19.93 7.36 7.86
CA ARG A 180 -19.41 6.77 6.63
C ARG A 180 -18.00 7.28 6.37
N LEU A 181 -17.15 6.40 5.85
CA LEU A 181 -15.83 6.76 5.33
C LEU A 181 -15.99 7.75 4.17
N ALA A 182 -15.00 8.62 3.96
CA ALA A 182 -15.06 9.64 2.92
C ALA A 182 -13.68 9.97 2.34
N TRP A 183 -13.34 9.27 1.27
CA TRP A 183 -12.25 9.61 0.38
C TRP A 183 -12.79 10.58 -0.67
N LEU A 184 -12.32 11.84 -0.61
CA LEU A 184 -12.77 13.02 -1.37
C LEU A 184 -14.19 12.91 -2.00
N PRO A 185 -15.25 13.48 -1.40
CA PRO A 185 -16.49 13.63 -2.15
C PRO A 185 -16.24 14.61 -3.31
N LEU A 186 -16.26 14.12 -4.55
CA LEU A 186 -16.57 14.99 -5.69
C LEU A 186 -18.03 15.41 -5.50
N PRO A 187 -18.34 16.70 -5.26
CA PRO A 187 -19.67 17.12 -4.87
C PRO A 187 -20.75 16.70 -5.89
N HIS A 188 -20.36 16.57 -7.16
CA HIS A 188 -21.19 16.08 -8.25
C HIS A 188 -20.29 15.34 -9.26
N PRO A 189 -20.26 13.99 -9.27
CA PRO A 189 -19.52 13.26 -10.30
C PRO A 189 -20.12 13.56 -11.67
N SER A 190 -19.26 13.82 -12.66
CA SER A 190 -19.72 14.13 -14.02
C SER A 190 -20.40 12.91 -14.64
N PRO A 191 -21.42 13.07 -15.51
CA PRO A 191 -22.04 11.94 -16.20
C PRO A 191 -21.04 11.07 -16.98
N ALA A 192 -19.98 11.69 -17.52
CA ALA A 192 -18.90 11.00 -18.19
C ALA A 192 -18.10 10.08 -17.25
N LEU A 193 -17.83 10.52 -16.01
CA LEU A 193 -17.15 9.70 -15.01
C LEU A 193 -18.02 8.51 -14.58
N VAL A 194 -19.33 8.73 -14.42
CA VAL A 194 -20.29 7.66 -14.09
C VAL A 194 -20.31 6.60 -15.20
N LEU A 195 -20.44 7.04 -16.46
CA LEU A 195 -20.42 6.13 -17.62
C LEU A 195 -19.11 5.36 -17.70
N LEU A 196 -17.97 6.05 -17.54
CA LEU A 196 -16.66 5.42 -17.55
C LEU A 196 -16.55 4.37 -16.43
N ALA A 197 -17.00 4.69 -15.21
CA ALA A 197 -17.00 3.75 -14.10
C ALA A 197 -17.89 2.53 -14.38
N GLN A 198 -19.07 2.72 -14.98
CA GLN A 198 -19.97 1.61 -15.34
C GLN A 198 -19.38 0.67 -16.39
N ILE A 199 -18.53 1.19 -17.29
CA ILE A 199 -17.81 0.38 -18.28
C ILE A 199 -16.59 -0.31 -17.65
N LEU A 200 -15.80 0.43 -16.86
CA LEU A 200 -14.56 -0.08 -16.29
C LEU A 200 -14.79 -1.08 -15.15
N LEU A 201 -15.82 -0.91 -14.31
CA LEU A 201 -16.13 -1.84 -13.20
C LEU A 201 -16.17 -3.31 -13.66
N PRO A 202 -17.08 -3.70 -14.58
CA PRO A 202 -17.19 -5.10 -14.98
C PRO A 202 -15.93 -5.61 -15.69
N LEU A 203 -15.28 -4.75 -16.50
CA LEU A 203 -14.05 -5.11 -17.21
C LEU A 203 -12.90 -5.39 -16.24
N VAL A 204 -12.65 -4.50 -15.29
CA VAL A 204 -11.54 -4.65 -14.34
C VAL A 204 -11.82 -5.77 -13.33
N ILE A 205 -13.08 -6.01 -12.96
CA ILE A 205 -13.45 -7.22 -12.18
C ILE A 205 -13.09 -8.49 -12.97
N LEU A 206 -13.42 -8.55 -14.26
CA LEU A 206 -13.07 -9.70 -15.10
C LEU A 206 -11.54 -9.89 -15.18
N VAL A 207 -10.80 -8.79 -15.38
CA VAL A 207 -9.33 -8.83 -15.41
C VAL A 207 -8.76 -9.29 -14.06
N ALA A 208 -9.27 -8.79 -12.93
CA ALA A 208 -8.81 -9.19 -11.61
C ALA A 208 -9.07 -10.68 -11.35
N LEU A 209 -10.26 -11.18 -11.70
CA LEU A 209 -10.59 -12.60 -11.59
C LEU A 209 -9.74 -13.47 -12.52
N HIS A 210 -9.44 -12.97 -13.72
CA HIS A 210 -8.54 -13.65 -14.66
C HIS A 210 -7.11 -13.73 -14.10
N LEU A 211 -6.55 -12.61 -13.63
CA LEU A 211 -5.21 -12.56 -13.02
C LEU A 211 -5.11 -13.46 -11.78
N PHE A 212 -6.15 -13.49 -10.96
CA PHE A 212 -6.25 -14.43 -9.85
C PHE A 212 -6.19 -15.88 -10.34
N TRP A 213 -7.01 -16.23 -11.34
CA TRP A 213 -7.12 -17.60 -11.85
C TRP A 213 -5.82 -18.10 -12.50
N ILE A 214 -5.20 -17.28 -13.35
CA ILE A 214 -3.95 -17.66 -14.02
C ILE A 214 -2.75 -17.67 -13.07
N GLY A 215 -2.84 -17.03 -11.89
CA GLY A 215 -1.74 -16.92 -10.92
C GLY A 215 -1.19 -18.27 -10.43
N ALA A 216 -1.96 -19.34 -10.56
CA ALA A 216 -1.50 -20.69 -10.25
C ALA A 216 -0.46 -21.24 -11.26
N SER A 217 -0.40 -20.70 -12.48
CA SER A 217 0.47 -21.19 -13.56
C SER A 217 1.27 -20.12 -14.29
N LEU A 218 0.80 -18.88 -14.28
CA LEU A 218 1.38 -17.73 -14.96
C LEU A 218 1.50 -16.53 -14.01
N PRO A 219 2.21 -15.47 -14.42
CA PRO A 219 2.30 -14.25 -13.63
C PRO A 219 0.91 -13.69 -13.30
N GLY A 220 0.61 -13.56 -12.01
CA GLY A 220 -0.77 -13.52 -11.54
C GLY A 220 -0.90 -13.80 -10.04
N GLY A 221 -2.12 -13.78 -9.52
CA GLY A 221 -2.39 -14.15 -8.14
C GLY A 221 -3.17 -13.14 -7.31
N LYS A 222 -3.42 -13.55 -6.07
CA LYS A 222 -4.35 -12.92 -5.13
C LYS A 222 -4.06 -11.45 -4.79
N PHE A 223 -2.80 -11.04 -4.67
CA PHE A 223 -2.46 -9.69 -4.19
C PHE A 223 -2.75 -8.62 -5.24
N GLN A 224 -2.29 -8.80 -6.47
CA GLN A 224 -2.54 -7.83 -7.54
C GLN A 224 -3.98 -7.86 -8.02
N ALA A 225 -4.61 -9.03 -8.09
CA ALA A 225 -6.06 -9.13 -8.29
C ALA A 225 -6.84 -8.40 -7.18
N GLY A 226 -6.46 -8.58 -5.91
CA GLY A 226 -7.06 -7.88 -4.78
C GLY A 226 -6.89 -6.36 -4.85
N ALA A 227 -5.70 -5.90 -5.24
CA ALA A 227 -5.43 -4.48 -5.46
C ALA A 227 -6.29 -3.88 -6.60
N LEU A 228 -6.48 -4.61 -7.70
CA LEU A 228 -7.38 -4.19 -8.78
C LEU A 228 -8.83 -4.09 -8.29
N LEU A 229 -9.33 -5.09 -7.54
CA LEU A 229 -10.67 -5.05 -6.96
C LEU A 229 -10.84 -3.87 -5.99
N ALA A 230 -9.82 -3.56 -5.20
CA ALA A 230 -9.80 -2.36 -4.34
C ALA A 230 -9.85 -1.07 -5.16
N GLY A 231 -9.11 -0.99 -6.27
CA GLY A 231 -9.14 0.14 -7.20
C GLY A 231 -10.51 0.31 -7.87
N VAL A 232 -11.17 -0.79 -8.25
CA VAL A 232 -12.55 -0.78 -8.76
C VAL A 232 -13.52 -0.28 -7.71
N TRP A 233 -13.38 -0.74 -6.47
CA TRP A 233 -14.23 -0.28 -5.37
C TRP A 233 -14.01 1.21 -5.11
N ALA A 234 -12.78 1.69 -5.15
CA ALA A 234 -12.45 3.12 -5.06
C ALA A 234 -13.07 3.93 -6.21
N LEU A 235 -12.98 3.46 -7.45
CA LEU A 235 -13.60 4.10 -8.61
C LEU A 235 -15.12 4.18 -8.46
N ALA A 236 -15.76 3.10 -7.99
CA ALA A 236 -17.20 3.08 -7.73
C ALA A 236 -17.62 4.12 -6.68
N MET A 237 -16.80 4.31 -5.64
CA MET A 237 -17.02 5.32 -4.61
C MET A 237 -16.84 6.75 -5.17
N VAL A 238 -15.77 7.00 -5.92
CA VAL A 238 -15.48 8.32 -6.52
C VAL A 238 -16.51 8.71 -7.57
N ALA A 239 -17.00 7.76 -8.37
CA ALA A 239 -18.04 7.98 -9.36
C ALA A 239 -19.45 8.11 -8.75
N GLY A 240 -19.61 7.92 -7.44
CA GLY A 240 -20.91 7.97 -6.77
C GLY A 240 -21.83 6.79 -7.10
N VAL A 241 -21.32 5.74 -7.75
CA VAL A 241 -22.06 4.50 -8.06
C VAL A 241 -22.30 3.69 -6.79
N MET A 242 -21.35 3.72 -5.86
CA MET A 242 -21.44 3.06 -4.56
C MET A 242 -21.13 4.03 -3.43
N GLN A 243 -21.84 3.87 -2.31
CA GLN A 243 -21.54 4.65 -1.11
C GLN A 243 -20.44 3.96 -0.29
N PRO A 244 -19.51 4.73 0.30
CA PRO A 244 -18.50 4.17 1.20
C PRO A 244 -19.15 3.58 2.46
N PRO A 245 -18.65 2.43 2.96
CA PRO A 245 -19.16 1.82 4.17
C PRO A 245 -18.84 2.68 5.41
N ALA A 246 -19.56 2.44 6.51
CA ALA A 246 -19.16 2.94 7.82
C ALA A 246 -18.15 1.98 8.47
N VAL A 247 -17.24 2.50 9.31
CA VAL A 247 -16.23 1.71 10.02
C VAL A 247 -16.86 0.60 10.87
N THR A 248 -18.04 0.87 11.45
CA THR A 248 -18.76 -0.06 12.31
C THR A 248 -19.43 -1.22 11.58
N GLN A 249 -19.51 -1.20 10.25
CA GLN A 249 -20.16 -2.28 9.49
C GLN A 249 -19.42 -3.61 9.69
N ARG A 250 -20.19 -4.64 10.08
CA ARG A 250 -19.61 -5.94 10.45
C ARG A 250 -19.06 -6.71 9.25
N LEU A 251 -19.73 -6.65 8.11
CA LEU A 251 -19.38 -7.45 6.95
C LEU A 251 -17.99 -7.08 6.39
N PRO A 252 -17.66 -5.82 6.05
CA PRO A 252 -16.32 -5.47 5.57
C PRO A 252 -15.23 -5.80 6.60
N ARG A 253 -15.51 -5.63 7.90
CA ARG A 253 -14.57 -6.02 8.97
C ARG A 253 -14.31 -7.52 8.97
N LEU A 254 -15.36 -8.34 8.90
CA LEU A 254 -15.23 -9.79 8.84
C LEU A 254 -14.46 -10.22 7.59
N LEU A 255 -14.81 -9.67 6.43
CA LEU A 255 -14.13 -9.96 5.17
C LEU A 255 -12.66 -9.53 5.19
N ALA A 256 -12.30 -8.46 5.91
CA ALA A 256 -10.91 -8.05 6.07
C ALA A 256 -10.05 -9.04 6.86
N VAL A 257 -10.61 -9.74 7.86
CA VAL A 257 -9.85 -10.69 8.70
C VAL A 257 -10.02 -12.16 8.34
N ILE A 258 -11.07 -12.54 7.60
CA ILE A 258 -11.36 -13.95 7.34
C ILE A 258 -10.23 -14.66 6.59
N GLY A 259 -9.56 -13.98 5.65
CA GLY A 259 -8.46 -14.53 4.88
C GLY A 259 -7.26 -14.93 5.74
N PRO A 260 -6.65 -13.99 6.49
CA PRO A 260 -5.56 -14.32 7.43
C PRO A 260 -5.95 -15.38 8.46
N LEU A 261 -7.20 -15.35 8.96
CA LEU A 261 -7.68 -16.34 9.93
C LEU A 261 -7.79 -17.75 9.33
N VAL A 262 -8.35 -17.88 8.13
CA VAL A 262 -8.45 -19.17 7.42
C VAL A 262 -7.05 -19.67 7.06
N PHE A 263 -6.15 -18.79 6.61
CA PHE A 263 -4.77 -19.16 6.32
C PHE A 263 -4.05 -19.70 7.57
N PHE A 264 -4.15 -18.98 8.69
CA PHE A 264 -3.60 -19.44 9.97
C PHE A 264 -4.23 -20.76 10.43
N ALA A 265 -5.55 -20.92 10.30
CA ALA A 265 -6.25 -22.13 10.71
C ALA A 265 -5.84 -23.35 9.88
N ILE A 266 -5.68 -23.21 8.56
CA ILE A 266 -5.19 -24.28 7.68
C ILE A 266 -3.72 -24.60 8.02
N GLY A 267 -2.89 -23.58 8.25
CA GLY A 267 -1.52 -23.77 8.68
C GLY A 267 -1.40 -24.53 9.99
N LEU A 268 -2.23 -24.19 10.97
CA LEU A 268 -2.29 -24.87 12.27
C LEU A 268 -2.78 -26.31 12.13
N ALA A 269 -3.80 -26.55 11.31
CA ALA A 269 -4.30 -27.90 11.02
C ALA A 269 -3.25 -28.79 10.37
N GLY A 270 -2.31 -28.22 9.61
CA GLY A 270 -1.16 -28.92 9.04
C GLY A 270 -0.35 -29.73 10.06
N ILE A 271 -0.23 -29.23 11.31
CA ILE A 271 0.52 -29.93 12.38
C ILE A 271 -0.06 -31.32 12.64
N TRP A 272 -1.39 -31.43 12.65
CA TRP A 272 -2.08 -32.69 12.94
C TRP A 272 -2.35 -33.54 11.69
N LEU A 273 -2.54 -32.89 10.54
CA LEU A 273 -2.95 -33.57 9.31
C LEU A 273 -1.78 -33.94 8.38
N ALA A 274 -0.66 -33.23 8.49
CA ALA A 274 0.50 -33.35 7.60
C ALA A 274 1.86 -33.35 8.35
N GLY A 275 1.84 -33.20 9.68
CA GLY A 275 3.03 -33.34 10.55
C GLY A 275 3.78 -32.06 10.86
N ASP A 276 3.45 -30.94 10.19
CA ASP A 276 4.14 -29.66 10.39
C ASP A 276 3.23 -28.45 10.14
N PHE A 277 3.59 -27.30 10.72
CA PHE A 277 2.86 -26.05 10.49
C PHE A 277 2.94 -25.63 9.01
N LEU A 278 1.79 -25.29 8.40
CA LEU A 278 1.67 -24.99 6.96
C LEU A 278 2.01 -26.14 6.02
N ALA A 279 2.14 -27.37 6.54
CA ALA A 279 2.18 -28.56 5.71
C ALA A 279 0.77 -28.94 5.23
N TYR A 280 0.68 -29.43 4.00
CA TYR A 280 -0.57 -29.84 3.38
C TYR A 280 -0.69 -31.36 3.35
N PRO A 281 -1.86 -31.95 3.66
CA PRO A 281 -2.08 -33.38 3.52
C PRO A 281 -1.99 -33.80 2.05
N VAL A 282 -1.46 -35.00 1.81
CA VAL A 282 -1.28 -35.54 0.47
C VAL A 282 -2.61 -35.59 -0.28
N GLY A 283 -2.66 -34.96 -1.45
CA GLY A 283 -3.86 -34.86 -2.31
C GLY A 283 -4.81 -33.70 -1.98
N PHE A 284 -4.56 -32.94 -0.90
CA PHE A 284 -5.34 -31.76 -0.51
C PHE A 284 -4.57 -30.44 -0.67
N GLU A 285 -3.36 -30.46 -1.19
CA GLU A 285 -2.49 -29.29 -1.34
C GLU A 285 -3.15 -28.23 -2.22
N LYS A 286 -3.54 -28.59 -3.45
CA LYS A 286 -4.14 -27.65 -4.40
C LYS A 286 -5.49 -27.09 -3.90
N PRO A 287 -6.45 -27.91 -3.41
CA PRO A 287 -7.69 -27.39 -2.84
C PRO A 287 -7.50 -26.45 -1.65
N LEU A 288 -6.57 -26.77 -0.73
CA LEU A 288 -6.31 -25.95 0.44
C LEU A 288 -5.61 -24.64 0.08
N ILE A 289 -4.61 -24.70 -0.82
CA ILE A 289 -3.96 -23.49 -1.35
C ILE A 289 -5.01 -22.61 -2.04
N LEU A 290 -5.81 -23.15 -2.96
CA LEU A 290 -6.85 -22.39 -3.65
C LEU A 290 -7.85 -21.77 -2.67
N LEU A 291 -8.28 -22.51 -1.65
CA LEU A 291 -9.17 -21.99 -0.61
C LEU A 291 -8.54 -20.78 0.09
N ILE A 292 -7.28 -20.89 0.52
CA ILE A 292 -6.52 -19.78 1.11
C ILE A 292 -6.48 -18.59 0.15
N GLU A 293 -6.18 -18.84 -1.12
CA GLU A 293 -6.03 -17.76 -2.09
C GLU A 293 -7.35 -17.01 -2.38
N VAL A 294 -8.48 -17.73 -2.46
CA VAL A 294 -9.81 -17.11 -2.65
C VAL A 294 -10.17 -16.22 -1.47
N VAL A 295 -10.01 -16.71 -0.22
CA VAL A 295 -10.37 -15.91 0.95
C VAL A 295 -9.42 -14.74 1.15
N LEU A 296 -8.13 -14.89 0.83
CA LEU A 296 -7.15 -13.81 0.86
C LEU A 296 -7.41 -12.77 -0.22
N LEU A 297 -7.81 -13.16 -1.44
CA LEU A 297 -8.20 -12.21 -2.50
C LEU A 297 -9.25 -11.23 -1.98
N VAL A 298 -10.29 -11.77 -1.33
CA VAL A 298 -11.38 -10.95 -0.75
C VAL A 298 -10.85 -10.08 0.39
N SER A 299 -10.05 -10.64 1.32
CA SER A 299 -9.49 -9.86 2.42
C SER A 299 -8.59 -8.73 1.97
N VAL A 300 -7.68 -8.98 1.02
CA VAL A 300 -6.78 -7.96 0.44
C VAL A 300 -7.58 -6.86 -0.24
N ALA A 301 -8.56 -7.22 -1.08
CA ALA A 301 -9.42 -6.25 -1.76
C ALA A 301 -10.18 -5.36 -0.77
N VAL A 302 -10.72 -5.97 0.30
CA VAL A 302 -11.47 -5.24 1.32
C VAL A 302 -10.56 -4.37 2.17
N VAL A 303 -9.40 -4.86 2.62
CA VAL A 303 -8.45 -4.08 3.41
C VAL A 303 -7.97 -2.86 2.63
N LEU A 304 -7.48 -3.06 1.41
CA LEU A 304 -6.98 -1.98 0.56
C LEU A 304 -8.11 -1.00 0.20
N GLY A 305 -9.30 -1.52 -0.11
CA GLY A 305 -10.47 -0.70 -0.41
C GLY A 305 -10.97 0.12 0.78
N LEU A 306 -10.88 -0.40 2.01
CA LEU A 306 -11.22 0.35 3.23
C LEU A 306 -10.19 1.45 3.55
N ILE A 307 -8.89 1.21 3.28
CA ILE A 307 -7.86 2.26 3.36
C ILE A 307 -8.15 3.34 2.32
N LEU A 308 -8.46 2.95 1.08
CA LEU A 308 -8.84 3.86 0.00
C LEU A 308 -10.17 4.57 0.26
N ALA A 309 -11.10 3.99 1.02
CA ALA A 309 -12.34 4.66 1.42
C ALA A 309 -12.08 5.86 2.36
N GLY A 310 -10.86 5.99 2.89
CA GLY A 310 -10.40 7.16 3.62
C GLY A 310 -10.93 7.23 5.06
N LEU A 311 -10.87 8.43 5.65
CA LEU A 311 -11.38 8.72 6.99
C LEU A 311 -12.80 9.32 6.92
N PRO A 312 -13.61 9.26 7.98
CA PRO A 312 -14.96 9.84 7.96
C PRO A 312 -14.97 11.35 7.73
N ALA A 313 -15.98 11.86 7.04
CA ALA A 313 -16.05 13.26 6.60
C ALA A 313 -15.91 14.30 7.75
N ALA A 314 -16.43 14.03 8.94
CA ALA A 314 -16.30 14.94 10.09
C ALA A 314 -14.87 15.08 10.63
N THR A 315 -13.99 14.10 10.36
CA THR A 315 -12.57 14.21 10.76
C THR A 315 -11.83 15.27 9.97
N VAL A 316 -12.25 15.50 8.72
CA VAL A 316 -11.65 16.49 7.81
C VAL A 316 -12.10 17.92 8.15
N SER A 317 -13.32 18.10 8.65
CA SER A 317 -13.85 19.44 8.99
C SER A 317 -13.36 19.98 10.34
N LEU A 318 -12.83 19.14 11.23
CA LEU A 318 -12.28 19.53 12.54
C LEU A 318 -10.84 20.06 12.45
N GLN A 319 -10.12 19.79 11.36
CA GLN A 319 -8.71 20.16 11.19
C GLN A 319 -8.42 21.66 11.33
N PRO A 320 -9.23 22.57 10.75
CA PRO A 320 -9.06 24.01 10.93
C PRO A 320 -9.33 24.47 12.37
N GLN A 321 -10.24 23.80 13.08
CA GLN A 321 -10.61 24.13 14.45
C GLN A 321 -9.53 23.67 15.44
N LEU A 322 -8.96 22.48 15.23
CA LEU A 322 -7.83 21.98 16.01
C LEU A 322 -6.56 22.81 15.79
N GLN A 323 -6.31 23.26 14.55
CA GLN A 323 -5.21 24.19 14.26
C GLN A 323 -5.39 25.55 14.92
N ARG A 324 -6.62 26.08 14.99
CA ARG A 324 -6.93 27.30 15.76
C ARG A 324 -6.79 27.11 17.26
N ALA A 325 -7.22 25.98 17.79
CA ALA A 325 -7.09 25.68 19.21
C ALA A 325 -5.60 25.50 19.62
N ALA A 326 -4.78 24.92 18.74
CA ALA A 326 -3.34 24.74 18.98
C ALA A 326 -2.53 26.04 18.80
N SER A 327 -3.02 27.02 18.05
CA SER A 327 -2.35 28.31 17.84
C SER A 327 -2.76 29.39 18.83
N GLN A 328 -3.79 29.15 19.66
CA GLN A 328 -4.14 30.04 20.75
C GLN A 328 -3.14 29.90 21.92
N PRO A 329 -2.62 31.00 22.47
CA PRO A 329 -1.81 30.95 23.68
C PRO A 329 -2.64 30.31 24.80
N ARG A 330 -2.09 29.30 25.48
CA ARG A 330 -2.75 28.74 26.68
C ARG A 330 -3.07 29.89 27.63
N PRO A 331 -4.30 29.99 28.16
CA PRO A 331 -4.62 31.00 29.15
C PRO A 331 -3.64 30.89 30.31
N ALA A 332 -3.06 32.02 30.71
CA ALA A 332 -2.16 32.07 31.84
C ALA A 332 -2.88 31.48 33.06
N LEU A 333 -2.26 30.48 33.70
CA LEU A 333 -2.72 29.98 34.99
C LEU A 333 -2.90 31.19 35.92
N PRO A 334 -4.02 31.29 36.66
CA PRO A 334 -4.26 32.41 37.56
C PRO A 334 -3.04 32.56 38.47
N SER A 335 -2.39 33.72 38.41
CA SER A 335 -1.28 34.05 39.27
C SER A 335 -1.78 34.02 40.71
N ASP A 336 -1.26 33.06 41.45
CA ASP A 336 -1.03 33.04 42.90
C ASP A 336 -1.67 34.24 43.63
N GLN A 337 -2.79 33.98 44.32
CA GLN A 337 -3.42 34.92 45.23
C GLN A 337 -2.41 35.25 46.33
N ARG A 338 -1.65 36.32 46.12
CA ARG A 338 -0.79 36.92 47.14
C ARG A 338 -1.66 37.39 48.30
N SER A 339 -1.55 36.66 49.40
CA SER A 339 -1.42 37.19 50.77
C SER A 339 -2.23 38.44 51.08
N GLU A 340 -3.47 38.28 51.55
CA GLU A 340 -4.09 39.28 52.39
C GLU A 340 -3.53 39.19 53.82
N PRO A 341 -3.13 40.30 54.45
CA PRO A 341 -2.65 40.27 55.83
C PRO A 341 -3.84 40.13 56.79
N PHE A 342 -3.76 39.11 57.62
CA PHE A 342 -4.66 38.83 58.74
C PHE A 342 -4.65 40.02 59.71
N LEU A 343 -5.71 40.83 59.70
CA LEU A 343 -5.95 41.85 60.73
C LEU A 343 -6.57 41.16 61.95
N GLU A 344 -5.74 41.09 62.98
CA GLU A 344 -6.03 40.61 64.32
C GLU A 344 -6.79 41.72 65.07
N ASP A 345 -8.08 41.50 65.36
CA ASP A 345 -8.84 42.33 66.30
C ASP A 345 -9.17 41.49 67.54
N ARG A 346 -8.59 41.90 68.67
CA ARG A 346 -8.95 41.48 70.03
C ARG A 346 -9.79 42.59 70.68
N PRO A 347 -10.68 42.27 71.65
CA PRO A 347 -10.25 41.88 73.00
C PRO A 347 -10.31 40.38 73.31
#